data_AF-V8N610-F1
#
_entry.id   AF-V8N610-F1
#
_cell.length_a   1.000
_cell.length_b   1.000
_cell.length_c   1.000
_cell.angle_alpha   90.00
_cell.angle_beta   90.00
_cell.angle_gamma   90.00
#
_symmetry.space_group_name_H-M   'P 1'
#
loop_
_entity.id
_entity.type
_entity.pdbx_description
1 polymer ?
#
loop_
_entity_poly.entity_id
_entity_poly.type
_entity_poly.pdbx_seq_one_letter_code
_entity_poly.pdbx_strand_id
1 'polypeptide(L)'
;MKDNVLRDRGRPEIPCSWLNHQGIQKVCETIVECWDHDPEARLTAQCVAERFNDFDYQDGLSGRSSSEEKIPEESSGNSAK
;
A
#
# COMPACT_ATOMS: atom_id res chain seq x y z
N MET A 1 -19.50 25.74 14.28
CA MET A 1 -18.71 24.76 13.50
C MET A 1 -17.53 24.36 14.37
N LYS A 2 -17.28 23.06 14.62
CA LYS A 2 -16.10 22.65 15.40
C LYS A 2 -14.91 22.60 14.45
N ASP A 3 -13.85 23.35 14.75
CA ASP A 3 -12.59 23.33 13.98
C ASP A 3 -11.81 22.04 14.27
N ASN A 4 -12.30 20.92 13.76
CA ASN A 4 -11.78 19.60 14.11
C ASN A 4 -10.29 19.44 13.76
N VAL A 5 -9.85 19.96 12.61
CA VAL A 5 -8.45 19.83 12.15
C VAL A 5 -7.50 20.81 12.84
N LEU A 6 -7.94 22.06 13.04
CA LEU A 6 -7.10 23.15 13.57
C LEU A 6 -7.05 23.15 15.10
N ARG A 7 -8.21 23.08 15.76
CA ARG A 7 -8.31 23.14 17.23
C ARG A 7 -8.25 21.75 17.85
N ASP A 8 -9.01 20.80 17.31
CA ASP A 8 -9.10 19.45 17.90
C ASP A 8 -8.03 18.49 17.36
N ARG A 9 -7.20 18.97 16.42
CA ARG A 9 -6.13 18.19 15.76
C ARG A 9 -6.60 16.85 15.17
N GLY A 10 -7.87 16.75 14.85
CA GLY A 10 -8.48 15.56 14.29
C GLY A 10 -7.84 15.18 12.97
N ARG A 11 -7.59 13.88 12.83
CA ARG A 11 -7.13 13.22 11.61
C ARG A 11 -7.97 11.95 11.42
N PRO A 12 -8.15 11.49 10.17
CA PRO A 12 -8.70 10.17 9.92
C PRO A 12 -7.96 9.10 10.74
N GLU A 13 -8.71 8.17 11.32
CA GLU A 13 -8.12 7.02 12.00
C GLU A 13 -7.46 6.10 10.96
N ILE A 14 -6.23 5.66 11.26
CA ILE A 14 -5.56 4.62 10.50
C ILE A 14 -5.97 3.28 11.15
N PRO A 15 -6.69 2.40 10.44
CA PRO A 15 -7.15 1.13 11.02
C PRO A 15 -5.96 0.28 11.47
N CYS A 16 -6.04 -0.33 12.67
CA CYS A 16 -4.97 -1.20 13.15
C CYS A 16 -4.68 -2.38 12.21
N SER A 17 -5.67 -2.82 11.41
CA SER A 17 -5.49 -3.87 10.41
C SER A 17 -4.47 -3.52 9.33
N TRP A 18 -4.26 -2.24 9.03
CA TRP A 18 -3.27 -1.77 8.05
C TRP A 18 -1.85 -1.99 8.55
N LEU A 19 -1.65 -1.93 9.88
CA LEU A 19 -0.37 -2.16 10.51
C LEU A 19 0.05 -3.64 10.51
N ASN A 20 -0.78 -4.56 10.03
CA ASN A 20 -0.40 -5.97 9.93
C ASN A 20 0.52 -6.26 8.73
N HIS A 21 0.58 -5.37 7.74
CA HIS A 21 1.43 -5.54 6.56
C HIS A 21 2.59 -4.55 6.60
N GLN A 22 3.83 -5.05 6.59
CA GLN A 22 5.05 -4.23 6.74
C GLN A 22 5.13 -3.09 5.70
N GLY A 23 4.80 -3.36 4.44
CA GLY A 23 4.76 -2.30 3.42
C GLY A 23 3.71 -1.23 3.71
N ILE A 24 2.57 -1.61 4.29
CA ILE A 24 1.50 -0.67 4.62
C ILE A 24 1.81 0.10 5.90
N GLN A 25 2.54 -0.47 6.86
CA GLN A 25 3.03 0.26 8.03
C GLN A 25 3.80 1.52 7.62
N LYS A 26 4.70 1.40 6.64
CA LYS A 26 5.49 2.53 6.15
C LYS A 26 4.67 3.57 5.39
N VAL A 27 3.61 3.14 4.69
CA VAL A 27 2.60 4.06 4.13
C VAL A 27 1.88 4.81 5.25
N CYS A 28 1.49 4.12 6.33
CA CYS A 28 0.84 4.74 7.49
C CYS A 28 1.74 5.77 8.17
N GLU A 29 3.03 5.46 8.37
CA GLU A 29 4.03 6.42 8.87
C GLU A 29 4.09 7.67 7.97
N THR A 30 4.20 7.46 6.66
CA THR A 30 4.29 8.54 5.68
C THR A 30 3.05 9.44 5.71
N ILE A 31 1.85 8.86 5.83
CA ILE A 31 0.59 9.61 5.99
C ILE A 31 0.63 10.48 7.25
N VAL A 32 1.13 9.92 8.36
CA VAL A 32 1.21 10.64 9.64
C VAL A 32 2.13 11.86 9.55
N GLU A 33 3.27 11.72 8.88
CA GLU A 33 4.21 12.81 8.66
C GLU A 33 3.68 13.86 7.65
N CYS A 34 2.88 13.44 6.66
CA CYS A 34 2.30 14.36 5.66
C CYS A 34 1.23 15.30 6.23
N TRP A 35 0.46 14.87 7.23
CA TRP A 35 -0.60 15.69 7.81
C TRP A 35 -0.22 16.32 9.15
N ASP A 36 1.08 16.51 9.40
CA ASP A 36 1.57 17.12 10.62
C ASP A 36 0.90 18.48 10.88
N HIS A 37 0.69 18.79 12.16
CA HIS A 37 0.15 20.06 12.56
C HIS A 37 1.11 21.21 12.22
N ASP A 38 2.41 20.99 12.42
CA ASP A 38 3.46 21.90 12.01
C ASP A 38 3.67 21.80 10.49
N PRO A 39 3.38 22.86 9.71
CA PRO A 39 3.57 22.83 8.27
C PRO A 39 5.03 22.61 7.85
N GLU A 40 6.01 23.04 8.65
CA GLU A 40 7.43 22.88 8.34
C GLU A 40 7.93 21.45 8.60
N ALA A 41 7.24 20.70 9.45
CA ALA A 41 7.53 19.29 9.70
C ALA A 41 6.96 18.34 8.63
N ARG A 42 6.09 18.84 7.75
CA ARG A 42 5.47 18.00 6.72
C ARG A 42 6.47 17.58 5.67
N LEU A 43 6.32 16.34 5.22
CA LEU A 43 7.11 15.82 4.11
C LEU A 43 6.85 16.63 2.83
N THR A 44 7.93 16.89 2.09
CA THR A 44 7.84 17.40 0.72
C THR A 44 7.36 16.31 -0.22
N ALA A 45 6.81 16.69 -1.38
CA ALA A 45 6.40 15.73 -2.40
C ALA A 45 7.55 14.80 -2.83
N GLN A 46 8.76 15.34 -2.95
CA GLN A 46 9.96 14.56 -3.27
C GLN A 46 10.28 13.55 -2.15
N CYS A 47 10.23 13.97 -0.89
CA CYS A 47 10.52 13.10 0.25
C CYS A 47 9.50 11.94 0.37
N VAL A 48 8.25 12.18 -0.02
CA VAL A 48 7.23 11.12 -0.15
C VAL A 48 7.61 10.17 -1.29
N ALA A 49 7.89 10.69 -2.48
CA ALA A 49 8.24 9.86 -3.64
C ALA A 49 9.45 8.95 -3.39
N GLU A 50 10.49 9.45 -2.72
CA GLU A 50 11.68 8.69 -2.33
C GLU A 50 11.31 7.52 -1.40
N ARG A 51 10.49 7.75 -0.37
CA ARG A 51 9.99 6.67 0.51
C ARG A 51 9.22 5.60 -0.25
N PHE A 52 8.44 5.97 -1.26
CA PHE A 52 7.68 5.01 -2.04
C PHE A 52 8.54 4.23 -3.02
N ASN A 53 9.56 4.87 -3.59
CA ASN A 53 10.54 4.21 -4.45
C ASN A 53 11.35 3.14 -3.71
N ASP A 54 11.55 3.31 -2.40
CA ASP A 54 12.18 2.28 -1.55
C ASP A 54 11.33 1.00 -1.40
N PHE A 55 10.01 1.06 -1.63
CA PHE A 55 9.14 -0.13 -1.58
C PHE A 55 9.40 -1.10 -2.72
N ASP A 56 9.71 -0.60 -3.91
CA ASP A 56 9.94 -1.44 -5.09
C ASP A 56 11.14 -2.38 -4.89
N TYR A 57 12.10 -2.00 -4.04
CA TYR A 57 13.23 -2.85 -3.68
C TYR A 57 12.89 -3.92 -2.63
N GLN A 58 11.80 -3.76 -1.87
CA GLN A 58 11.35 -4.76 -0.89
C GLN A 58 10.50 -5.87 -1.51
N ASP A 59 9.88 -5.63 -2.66
CA ASP A 59 9.06 -6.62 -3.38
C ASP A 59 9.88 -7.73 -4.05
N GLY A 60 11.21 -7.55 -4.19
CA GLY A 60 12.15 -8.58 -4.64
C GLY A 60 12.25 -9.82 -3.74
N LEU A 61 11.59 -9.83 -2.57
CA LEU A 61 11.49 -10.98 -1.66
C LEU A 61 10.09 -11.62 -1.63
N SER A 62 9.10 -11.04 -2.33
CA SER A 62 7.74 -11.60 -2.46
C SER A 62 7.68 -12.67 -3.57
N GLY A 63 8.47 -13.73 -3.42
CA GLY A 63 8.52 -14.86 -4.35
C GLY A 63 7.29 -15.78 -4.32
N ARG A 64 6.11 -15.34 -3.86
CA ARG A 64 4.98 -16.26 -3.68
C ARG A 64 3.61 -15.58 -3.63
N SER A 65 2.98 -15.45 -4.79
CA SER A 65 1.66 -16.08 -5.05
C SER A 65 1.19 -15.77 -6.48
N SER A 66 1.75 -16.43 -7.48
CA SER A 66 0.96 -16.75 -8.68
C SER A 66 0.59 -18.22 -8.60
N SER A 67 -0.57 -18.52 -8.03
CA SER A 67 -1.21 -19.82 -8.20
C SER A 67 -1.80 -19.84 -9.62
N GLU A 68 -0.94 -20.09 -10.59
CA GLU A 68 -1.36 -20.43 -11.94
C GLU A 68 -1.75 -21.92 -11.94
N GLU A 69 -2.96 -22.22 -11.45
CA GLU A 69 -3.54 -23.55 -11.60
C GLU A 69 -3.91 -23.74 -13.07
N LYS A 70 -2.98 -24.32 -13.84
CA LYS A 70 -3.19 -24.73 -15.22
C LYS A 70 -4.20 -25.88 -15.24
N ILE A 71 -5.45 -25.58 -15.56
CA ILE A 71 -6.44 -26.60 -15.93
C ILE A 71 -5.89 -27.35 -17.15
N PRO A 72 -5.79 -28.70 -17.14
CA PRO A 72 -5.31 -29.44 -18.31
C PRO A 72 -6.30 -29.32 -19.47
N GLU A 73 -5.80 -28.97 -20.65
CA GLU A 73 -6.57 -29.01 -21.89
C GLU A 73 -6.80 -30.46 -22.32
N GLU A 74 -8.05 -30.91 -22.37
CA GLU A 74 -8.44 -32.09 -23.13
C GLU A 74 -8.59 -31.72 -24.62
N SER A 75 -7.50 -31.85 -25.37
CA SER A 75 -7.58 -31.94 -26.83
C SER A 75 -7.66 -33.41 -27.22
N SER A 76 -8.82 -33.84 -27.70
CA SER A 76 -8.92 -34.96 -28.64
C SER A 76 -10.13 -34.76 -29.54
N GLY A 77 -9.87 -34.09 -30.66
CA GLY A 77 -10.70 -34.23 -31.84
C GLY A 77 -10.38 -35.53 -32.60
N ASN A 78 -11.09 -35.67 -33.71
CA ASN A 78 -11.10 -36.74 -34.72
C ASN A 78 -12.06 -37.92 -34.40
N SER A 79 -12.84 -38.43 -35.34
CA SER A 79 -13.31 -37.98 -36.66
C SER A 79 -14.34 -39.02 -37.10
N ALA A 80 -15.32 -38.58 -37.89
CA ALA A 80 -16.19 -39.35 -38.78
C ALA A 80 -16.00 -40.89 -38.87
N LYS A 81 -17.09 -41.62 -38.61
CA LYS A 81 -17.70 -42.54 -39.57
C LYS A 81 -19.15 -42.85 -39.22
#